data_AF-A0A9X3SY39-F1
#
_entry.id   AF-A0A9X3SY39-F1
#
_cell.length_a   1.000
_cell.length_b   1.000
_cell.length_c   1.000
_cell.angle_alpha   90.00
_cell.angle_beta   90.00
_cell.angle_gamma   90.00
#
_symmetry.space_group_name_H-M   'P 1'
#
loop_
_entity.id
_entity.type
_entity.pdbx_description
1 polymer ?
#
loop_
_entity_poly.entity_id
_entity_poly.type
_entity_poly.pdbx_seq_one_letter_code
_entity_poly.pdbx_strand_id
1 'polypeptide(L)'
;MTEYLVTDDPALLESLHAQDAAGLDSRALGEYAVAELHLEPPRRLADGSIPLIVMQWLDDDFDSPGTPVWVLEMGEADPSEYDAEGGEWPTYPG
;
A
#
# COMPACT_ATOMS: atom_id res chain seq x y z
N MET A 1 -5.31 1.86 11.08
CA MET A 1 -4.29 1.64 10.03
C MET A 1 -3.25 2.73 10.19
N THR A 2 -1.98 2.36 10.37
CA THR A 2 -0.88 3.32 10.50
C THR A 2 0.00 3.20 9.25
N GLU A 3 0.18 4.32 8.54
CA GLU A 3 0.84 4.39 7.24
C GLU A 3 2.06 5.31 7.28
N TYR A 4 3.11 4.98 6.53
CA TYR A 4 4.34 5.78 6.41
C TYR A 4 4.81 5.86 4.98
N LEU A 5 5.19 7.05 4.52
CA LEU A 5 5.79 7.21 3.19
C LEU A 5 7.01 6.29 3.03
N VAL A 6 7.07 5.57 1.92
CA VAL A 6 8.18 4.65 1.63
C VAL A 6 9.48 5.41 1.34
N THR A 7 9.41 6.44 0.49
CA THR A 7 10.55 7.29 0.08
C THR A 7 10.05 8.56 -0.60
N ASP A 8 10.82 9.65 -0.54
CA ASP A 8 10.62 10.87 -1.34
C ASP A 8 11.56 10.96 -2.56
N ASP A 9 12.41 9.95 -2.79
CA ASP A 9 13.32 9.91 -3.94
C ASP A 9 12.56 9.55 -5.23
N PRO A 10 12.58 10.43 -6.26
CA PRO A 10 11.79 10.23 -7.47
C PRO A 10 12.20 8.99 -8.29
N ALA A 11 13.47 8.58 -8.27
CA ALA A 11 13.93 7.41 -9.02
C ALA A 11 13.45 6.11 -8.35
N LEU A 12 13.42 6.10 -7.01
CA LEU A 12 12.90 4.97 -6.25
C LEU A 12 11.38 4.87 -6.37
N LEU A 13 10.68 6.00 -6.38
CA LEU A 13 9.24 6.06 -6.65
C LEU A 13 8.89 5.50 -8.03
N GLU A 14 9.59 5.95 -9.08
CA GLU A 14 9.40 5.45 -10.45
C GLU A 14 9.61 3.92 -10.52
N SER A 15 10.63 3.41 -9.81
CA SER A 15 10.90 1.98 -9.75
C SER A 15 9.79 1.18 -9.07
N LEU A 16 9.25 1.67 -7.95
CA LEU A 16 8.12 1.04 -7.26
C LEU A 16 6.85 1.05 -8.11
N HIS A 17 6.55 2.16 -8.79
CA HIS A 17 5.41 2.24 -9.71
C HIS A 17 5.55 1.30 -10.91
N ALA A 18 6.76 1.14 -11.44
CA ALA A 18 7.00 0.20 -12.54
C ALA A 18 6.74 -1.25 -12.11
N GLN A 19 7.10 -1.62 -10.87
CA GLN A 19 6.82 -2.95 -10.35
C GLN A 19 5.34 -3.18 -10.04
N ASP A 20 4.66 -2.18 -9.48
CA ASP A 20 3.21 -2.21 -9.24
C ASP A 20 2.45 -2.36 -10.57
N ALA A 21 2.82 -1.58 -11.59
CA ALA A 21 2.27 -1.69 -12.94
C ALA A 21 2.61 -3.03 -13.63
N ALA A 22 3.71 -3.68 -13.24
CA ALA A 22 4.06 -5.03 -13.68
C ALA A 22 3.25 -6.14 -12.97
N GLY A 23 2.43 -5.77 -11.98
CA GLY A 23 1.51 -6.66 -11.27
C GLY A 23 2.09 -7.30 -10.01
N LEU A 24 3.16 -6.73 -9.43
CA LEU A 24 3.60 -7.15 -8.10
C LEU A 24 2.54 -6.79 -7.07
N ASP A 25 2.18 -7.74 -6.21
CA ASP A 25 1.28 -7.48 -5.10
C ASP A 25 1.96 -6.65 -3.98
N SER A 26 1.17 -6.13 -3.05
CA SER A 26 1.63 -5.28 -1.95
C SER A 26 2.73 -5.89 -1.08
N ARG A 27 2.76 -7.23 -0.98
CA ARG A 27 3.81 -7.92 -0.22
C ARG A 27 5.10 -8.00 -1.04
N ALA A 28 4.99 -8.43 -2.29
CA ALA A 28 6.12 -8.52 -3.21
C ALA A 28 6.77 -7.14 -3.44
N LEU A 29 5.98 -6.06 -3.48
CA LEU A 29 6.50 -4.69 -3.53
C LEU A 29 7.32 -4.35 -2.28
N GLY A 30 6.85 -4.71 -1.08
CA GLY A 30 7.61 -4.51 0.15
C GLY A 30 8.91 -5.29 0.18
N GLU A 31 8.90 -6.54 -0.27
CA GLU A 31 10.09 -7.38 -0.38
C GLU A 31 11.09 -6.82 -1.42
N TYR A 32 10.60 -6.36 -2.58
CA TYR A 32 11.39 -5.70 -3.62
C TYR A 32 12.03 -4.40 -3.12
N ALA A 33 11.26 -3.55 -2.43
CA ALA A 33 11.75 -2.29 -1.87
C ALA A 33 12.95 -2.50 -0.93
N VAL A 34 12.89 -3.52 -0.07
CA VAL A 34 13.98 -3.85 0.85
C VAL A 34 15.15 -4.50 0.12
N ALA A 35 14.89 -5.50 -0.72
CA ALA A 35 15.94 -6.32 -1.32
C ALA A 35 16.71 -5.59 -2.44
N GLU A 36 15.98 -4.92 -3.33
CA GLU A 36 16.53 -4.34 -4.56
C GLU A 36 16.77 -2.83 -4.45
N LEU A 37 15.91 -2.12 -3.71
CA LEU A 37 16.02 -0.66 -3.53
C LEU A 37 16.66 -0.24 -2.21
N HIS A 38 16.92 -1.19 -1.30
CA HIS A 38 17.47 -0.95 0.04
C HIS A 38 16.65 0.04 0.88
N LEU A 39 15.35 0.09 0.64
CA LEU A 39 14.39 0.89 1.41
C LEU A 39 13.89 0.06 2.59
N GLU A 40 14.39 0.35 3.78
CA GLU A 40 13.95 -0.32 5.00
C GLU A 40 12.62 0.24 5.49
N PRO A 41 11.67 -0.61 5.93
CA PRO A 41 10.46 -0.14 6.57
C PRO A 41 10.79 0.51 7.92
N PRO A 42 9.94 1.43 8.42
CA PRO A 42 10.17 2.09 9.71
C PRO A 42 10.22 1.10 10.89
N ARG A 43 9.55 -0.05 10.76
CA ARG A 43 9.73 -1.23 11.63
C ARG A 43 9.18 -2.49 10.93
N ARG A 44 9.57 -3.65 11.45
CA ARG A 44 8.98 -4.95 11.10
C ARG A 44 7.67 -5.18 11.85
N LEU A 45 6.83 -6.07 11.34
CA LEU A 45 5.60 -6.52 12.00
C LEU A 45 5.92 -7.36 13.25
N ALA A 46 4.90 -7.65 14.07
CA ALA A 46 5.07 -8.37 15.33
C ALA A 46 5.63 -9.80 15.14
N ASP A 47 5.38 -10.41 14.00
CA ASP A 47 5.92 -11.72 13.60
C ASP A 47 7.32 -11.65 12.95
N GLY A 48 7.88 -10.45 12.82
CA GLY A 48 9.19 -10.18 12.23
C GLY A 48 9.18 -9.99 10.70
N SER A 49 8.01 -10.08 10.06
CA SER A 49 7.88 -9.88 8.61
C SER A 49 7.98 -8.40 8.20
N ILE A 50 8.19 -8.17 6.90
CA ILE A 50 8.21 -6.82 6.31
C ILE A 50 6.75 -6.35 6.15
N PRO A 51 6.42 -5.10 6.50
CA PRO A 51 5.10 -4.53 6.24
C PRO A 51 4.76 -4.49 4.74
N LEU A 52 3.48 -4.34 4.40
CA LEU A 52 3.06 -4.24 3.01
C LEU A 52 3.30 -2.83 2.46
N ILE A 53 3.53 -2.71 1.15
CA ILE A 53 3.46 -1.43 0.43
C ILE A 53 2.12 -1.36 -0.30
N VAL A 54 1.37 -0.29 -0.10
CA VAL A 54 0.17 0.02 -0.89
C VAL A 54 0.35 1.36 -1.60
N MET A 55 -0.27 1.51 -2.76
CA MET A 55 -0.37 2.79 -3.45
C MET A 55 -1.58 3.55 -2.90
N GLN A 56 -1.34 4.72 -2.31
CA GLN A 56 -2.36 5.59 -1.77
C GLN A 56 -2.57 6.80 -2.69
N TRP A 57 -3.77 6.94 -3.25
CA TRP A 57 -4.14 8.12 -4.01
C TRP A 57 -4.67 9.19 -3.05
N LEU A 58 -3.91 10.28 -2.92
CA LEU A 58 -4.34 11.47 -2.20
C LEU A 58 -5.10 12.33 -3.22
N ASP A 59 -6.42 12.44 -3.05
CA ASP A 59 -7.40 13.09 -3.94
C ASP A 59 -7.90 12.25 -5.14
N ASP A 60 -9.09 12.63 -5.66
CA ASP A 60 -9.79 12.10 -6.84
C ASP A 60 -9.02 12.28 -8.18
N ASP A 61 -7.72 12.55 -8.12
CA ASP A 61 -6.86 12.71 -9.29
C ASP A 61 -6.31 11.33 -9.71
N PHE A 62 -7.13 10.62 -10.48
CA PHE A 62 -6.80 9.31 -11.04
C PHE A 62 -5.65 9.34 -12.06
N ASP A 63 -5.22 10.52 -12.50
CA ASP A 63 -4.10 10.70 -13.42
C ASP A 63 -2.75 10.79 -12.70
N SER A 64 -2.74 11.01 -11.37
CA SER A 64 -1.52 11.00 -10.57
C SER A 64 -1.16 9.57 -10.13
N PRO A 65 0.12 9.15 -10.27
CA PRO A 65 0.55 7.88 -9.71
C PRO A 65 0.39 7.92 -8.18
N GLY A 66 -0.15 6.83 -7.61
CA GLY A 66 -0.43 6.74 -6.18
C GLY A 66 0.85 6.84 -5.35
N THR A 67 0.77 7.35 -4.12
CA THR A 67 1.93 7.45 -3.23
C THR A 67 2.18 6.09 -2.55
N PRO A 68 3.36 5.47 -2.70
CA PRO A 68 3.67 4.23 -2.01
C PRO A 68 3.86 4.46 -0.51
N VAL A 69 3.09 3.74 0.30
CA VAL A 69 3.15 3.81 1.77
C VAL A 69 3.30 2.42 2.39
N TRP A 70 4.12 2.33 3.43
CA TRP A 70 4.22 1.17 4.32
C TRP A 70 2.98 1.09 5.21
N VAL A 71 2.28 -0.03 5.19
CA VAL A 71 1.13 -0.31 6.06
C VAL A 71 1.57 -1.21 7.20
N LEU A 72 1.72 -0.64 8.39
CA LEU A 72 2.24 -1.36 9.57
C LEU A 72 1.16 -2.14 10.33
N GLU A 73 -0.09 -1.78 10.13
CA GLU A 73 -1.25 -2.39 10.78
C GLU A 73 -2.37 -2.47 9.77
N MET A 74 -2.57 -3.66 9.20
CA MET A 74 -3.82 -3.98 8.53
C MET A 74 -4.85 -4.11 9.65
N GLY A 75 -5.81 -3.17 9.70
CA GLY A 75 -7.05 -3.50 10.39
C GLY A 75 -7.60 -4.69 9.64
N GLU A 76 -7.74 -5.84 10.31
CA GLU A 76 -8.53 -6.94 9.75
C GLU A 76 -9.89 -6.33 9.42
N ALA A 77 -10.16 -6.11 8.13
CA ALA A 77 -11.53 -5.94 7.69
C ALA A 77 -12.19 -7.27 8.03
N ASP A 78 -12.98 -7.28 9.11
CA ASP A 78 -13.62 -8.49 9.55
C ASP A 78 -14.54 -8.94 8.41
N PRO A 79 -14.33 -10.11 7.79
CA PRO A 79 -15.16 -10.54 6.68
C PRO A 79 -16.64 -10.66 7.07
N SER A 80 -16.96 -10.74 8.37
CA SER A 80 -18.34 -10.69 8.86
C SER A 80 -19.01 -9.30 8.76
N GLU A 81 -18.24 -8.21 8.59
CA GLU A 81 -18.80 -6.89 8.26
C GLU A 81 -19.22 -6.77 6.79
N TYR A 82 -18.81 -7.71 5.93
CA TYR A 82 -19.16 -7.73 4.51
C TYR A 82 -20.34 -8.67 4.19
N ASP A 83 -20.59 -9.68 5.02
CA ASP A 83 -21.61 -10.71 4.81
C ASP A 83 -22.98 -10.37 5.45
N ALA A 84 -23.12 -9.22 6.12
CA ALA A 84 -24.39 -8.75 6.65
C ALA A 84 -25.18 -7.98 5.56
N GLU A 85 -25.91 -8.72 4.73
CA GLU A 85 -27.08 -8.28 3.96
C GLU A 85 -27.00 -6.90 3.26
N GLY A 86 -26.47 -6.87 2.03
CA GLY A 86 -26.78 -5.78 1.08
C GLY A 86 -25.96 -4.50 1.21
N GLY A 87 -24.64 -4.61 1.43
CA GLY A 87 -23.72 -3.48 1.39
C GLY A 87 -23.74 -2.77 0.04
N GLU A 88 -24.44 -1.64 -0.04
CA GLU A 88 -24.26 -0.65 -1.10
C GLU A 88 -22.79 -0.25 -1.15
N TRP A 89 -22.21 -0.17 -2.36
CA TRP A 89 -20.93 0.52 -2.55
C TRP A 89 -21.04 1.90 -1.91
N PRO A 90 -20.04 2.40 -1.15
CA PRO A 90 -20.07 3.77 -0.70
C PRO A 90 -20.18 4.67 -1.94
N THR A 91 -21.35 5.26 -2.13
CA THR A 91 -21.55 6.30 -3.13
C THR A 91 -20.91 7.55 -2.55
N TYR A 92 -19.77 7.94 -3.12
CA TYR A 92 -19.19 9.24 -2.85
C TYR A 92 -20.08 10.31 -3.48
N PRO A 93 -20.53 11.32 -2.73
CA PRO A 93 -21.35 12.38 -3.29
C PRO A 93 -20.51 13.26 -4.24
N GLY A 94 -20.90 13.26 -5.51
CA GLY A 94 -20.68 14.34 -6.46
C GLY A 94 -22.02 14.77 -7.05
#